data_AF-R2XS50-F1
#
_entry.id   AF-R2XS50-F1
#
_cell.length_a   1.000
_cell.length_b   1.000
_cell.length_c   1.000
_cell.angle_alpha   90.00
_cell.angle_beta   90.00
_cell.angle_gamma   90.00
#
_symmetry.space_group_name_H-M   'P 1'
#
loop_
_entity.id
_entity.type
_entity.pdbx_description
1 polymer ?
#
loop_
_entity_poly.entity_id
_entity_poly.type
_entity_poly.pdbx_seq_one_letter_code
_entity_poly.pdbx_strand_id
1 'polypeptide(L)'
;MKKHKLEDRIATIHFDSGLQFRIDFLPENQLRWTSIREEDAGATAIETIHVEEYPGGIFSIDWVEEDGLCVSYTVDTSNHYVKSFMIFTDETYRGGRRPFVHEGPFQLILENGEPDLAPLQN
;
A
#
# COMPACT_ATOMS: atom_id res chain seq x y z
N MET A 1 0.89 -21.72 -4.49
CA MET A 1 1.12 -21.40 -3.05
C MET A 1 1.23 -19.91 -2.96
N LYS A 2 0.54 -19.30 -1.99
CA LYS A 2 0.62 -17.85 -1.74
C LYS A 2 2.05 -17.45 -1.46
N LYS A 3 2.48 -16.30 -1.99
CA LYS A 3 3.82 -15.75 -1.78
C LYS A 3 3.93 -14.99 -0.46
N HIS A 4 2.83 -14.40 0.00
CA HIS A 4 2.73 -13.70 1.28
C HIS A 4 1.29 -13.74 1.81
N LYS A 5 1.12 -13.46 3.11
CA LYS A 5 -0.18 -13.57 3.80
C LYS A 5 -1.24 -12.57 3.34
N LEU A 6 -0.79 -11.47 2.72
CA LEU A 6 -1.68 -10.46 2.14
C LEU A 6 -2.25 -10.88 0.77
N GLU A 7 -1.74 -11.91 0.09
CA GLU A 7 -2.21 -12.31 -1.25
C GLU A 7 -3.70 -12.65 -1.23
N ASP A 8 -4.44 -12.15 -2.22
CA ASP A 8 -5.91 -12.17 -2.37
C ASP A 8 -6.68 -11.34 -1.34
N ARG A 9 -6.02 -10.51 -0.52
CA ARG A 9 -6.69 -9.58 0.40
C ARG A 9 -6.90 -8.24 -0.28
N ILE A 10 -7.92 -7.52 0.20
CA ILE A 10 -8.22 -6.16 -0.23
C ILE A 10 -8.11 -5.26 1.00
N ALA A 11 -7.60 -4.05 0.81
CA ALA A 11 -7.53 -3.04 1.86
C ALA A 11 -8.01 -1.68 1.37
N THR A 12 -8.41 -0.83 2.31
CA THR A 12 -8.51 0.61 2.11
C THR A 12 -7.51 1.35 2.98
N ILE A 13 -7.01 2.46 2.46
CA ILE A 13 -6.07 3.35 3.13
C ILE A 13 -6.59 4.78 3.03
N HIS A 14 -6.60 5.49 4.16
CA HIS A 14 -6.94 6.91 4.23
C HIS A 14 -5.79 7.69 4.88
N PHE A 15 -4.91 8.26 4.07
CA PHE A 15 -3.76 9.00 4.59
C PHE A 15 -4.15 10.37 5.14
N ASP A 16 -3.40 10.85 6.13
CA ASP A 16 -3.49 12.20 6.70
C ASP A 16 -3.21 13.32 5.67
N SER A 17 -2.49 12.98 4.60
CA SER A 17 -2.29 13.86 3.44
C SER A 17 -3.54 14.08 2.59
N GLY A 18 -4.62 13.32 2.83
CA GLY A 18 -5.86 13.35 2.06
C GLY A 18 -5.89 12.35 0.89
N LEU A 19 -4.80 11.64 0.60
CA LEU A 19 -4.78 10.55 -0.37
C LEU A 19 -5.56 9.33 0.14
N GLN A 20 -6.34 8.69 -0.73
CA GLN A 20 -7.17 7.55 -0.36
C GLN A 20 -7.11 6.47 -1.43
N PHE A 21 -6.84 5.23 -1.03
CA PHE A 21 -6.65 4.12 -1.97
C PHE A 21 -7.39 2.87 -1.53
N ARG A 22 -7.94 2.14 -2.51
CA ARG A 22 -8.19 0.70 -2.42
C ARG A 22 -6.94 -0.02 -2.92
N ILE A 23 -6.50 -1.00 -2.16
CA ILE A 23 -5.34 -1.85 -2.47
C ILE A 23 -5.82 -3.29 -2.63
N ASP A 24 -5.59 -3.88 -3.79
CA ASP A 24 -5.84 -5.29 -4.06
C ASP A 24 -4.50 -6.01 -4.14
N PHE A 25 -4.24 -6.92 -3.21
CA PHE A 25 -3.04 -7.76 -3.22
C PHE A 25 -3.27 -8.95 -4.13
N LEU A 26 -2.58 -8.97 -5.27
CA LEU A 26 -2.77 -9.94 -6.34
C LEU A 26 -1.72 -11.07 -6.26
N PRO A 27 -1.95 -12.20 -6.95
CA PRO A 27 -0.94 -13.24 -7.11
C PRO A 27 0.35 -12.72 -7.76
N GLU A 28 1.41 -13.52 -7.68
CA GLU A 28 2.71 -13.24 -8.33
C GLU A 28 3.41 -11.97 -7.83
N ASN A 29 3.23 -11.61 -6.55
CA ASN A 29 3.77 -10.40 -5.94
C ASN A 29 3.34 -9.13 -6.71
N GLN A 30 2.04 -9.06 -7.00
CA GLN A 30 1.46 -7.88 -7.64
C GLN A 30 0.51 -7.17 -6.66
N LEU A 31 0.38 -5.87 -6.84
CA LEU A 31 -0.59 -5.04 -6.15
C LEU A 31 -1.29 -4.18 -7.18
N ARG A 32 -2.61 -4.04 -7.07
CA ARG A 32 -3.34 -2.97 -7.75
C ARG A 32 -3.69 -1.91 -6.72
N TRP A 33 -3.29 -0.67 -6.95
CA TRP A 33 -3.85 0.46 -6.23
C TRP A 33 -4.95 1.09 -7.10
N THR A 34 -6.02 1.55 -6.46
CA THR A 34 -7.09 2.32 -7.09
C THR A 34 -7.38 3.53 -6.22
N SER A 35 -7.28 4.75 -6.75
CA SER A 35 -7.69 5.94 -6.00
C SER A 35 -9.20 5.90 -5.76
N ILE A 36 -9.59 6.14 -4.52
CA ILE A 36 -10.98 6.28 -4.08
C ILE A 36 -11.30 7.71 -3.61
N ARG A 37 -10.36 8.63 -3.81
CA ARG A 37 -10.52 10.05 -3.55
C ARG A 37 -11.30 10.70 -4.70
N GLU A 38 -12.14 11.69 -4.40
CA GLU A 38 -13.05 12.31 -5.39
C GLU A 38 -12.32 12.93 -6.59
N GLU A 39 -11.18 13.60 -6.36
CA GLU A 39 -10.44 14.33 -7.38
C GLU A 39 -9.85 13.45 -8.48
N ASP A 40 -9.58 12.17 -8.19
CA ASP A 40 -8.92 11.22 -9.09
C ASP A 40 -9.52 9.81 -9.00
N ALA A 41 -10.81 9.73 -8.65
CA ALA A 41 -11.53 8.48 -8.44
C ALA A 41 -11.40 7.53 -9.64
N GLY A 42 -10.97 6.30 -9.37
CA GLY A 42 -10.81 5.24 -10.36
C GLY A 42 -9.45 5.22 -11.08
N ALA A 43 -8.55 6.19 -10.83
CA ALA A 43 -7.16 6.07 -11.25
C ALA A 43 -6.53 4.79 -10.66
N THR A 44 -5.84 4.00 -11.47
CA THR A 44 -5.32 2.69 -11.03
C THR A 44 -4.10 2.25 -11.83
N ALA A 45 -3.21 1.50 -11.18
CA ALA A 45 -2.14 0.75 -11.83
C ALA A 45 -1.90 -0.58 -11.10
N ILE A 46 -1.22 -1.50 -11.80
CA ILE A 46 -0.75 -2.77 -11.25
C ILE A 46 0.76 -2.72 -11.16
N GLU A 47 1.29 -2.92 -9.96
CA GLU A 47 2.69 -2.79 -9.64
C GLU A 47 3.27 -4.14 -9.20
N THR A 48 4.53 -4.38 -9.56
CA THR A 48 5.29 -5.50 -8.97
C THR A 48 5.84 -5.06 -7.63
N ILE A 49 5.48 -5.78 -6.57
CA ILE A 49 5.84 -5.44 -5.20
C ILE A 49 6.89 -6.38 -4.62
N HIS A 50 7.64 -5.89 -3.65
CA HIS A 50 8.44 -6.68 -2.73
C HIS A 50 7.75 -6.66 -1.36
N VAL A 51 7.60 -7.83 -0.75
CA VAL A 51 6.90 -7.95 0.54
C VAL A 51 7.81 -8.67 1.53
N GLU A 52 8.07 -8.01 2.66
CA GLU A 52 8.77 -8.60 3.80
C GLU A 52 7.82 -8.63 5.00
N GLU A 53 7.75 -9.78 5.68
CA GLU A 53 6.95 -9.95 6.89
C GLU A 53 7.85 -9.88 8.13
N TYR A 54 7.41 -9.09 9.11
CA TYR A 54 8.02 -9.00 10.43
C TYR A 54 7.07 -9.54 11.51
N PRO A 55 7.61 -9.97 12.67
CA PRO A 55 6.78 -10.39 13.79
C PRO A 55 5.73 -9.34 14.18
N GLY A 56 4.57 -9.80 14.66
CA GLY A 56 3.49 -8.90 15.13
C GLY A 56 2.51 -8.44 14.06
N GLY A 57 2.53 -9.02 12.85
CA GLY A 57 1.63 -8.64 11.77
C GLY A 57 2.06 -7.34 11.06
N ILE A 58 3.37 -7.09 11.05
CA ILE A 58 3.98 -5.93 10.40
C ILE A 58 4.53 -6.38 9.03
N PHE A 59 4.28 -5.59 8.00
CA PHE A 59 4.74 -5.86 6.63
C PHE A 59 5.46 -4.63 6.07
N SER A 60 6.59 -4.84 5.36
CA SER A 60 7.12 -3.87 4.40
C SER A 60 6.61 -4.25 3.02
N ILE A 61 6.07 -3.27 2.27
CA ILE A 61 5.53 -3.46 0.93
C ILE A 61 6.09 -2.35 0.04
N ASP A 62 6.94 -2.72 -0.89
CA ASP A 62 7.82 -1.77 -1.59
C ASP A 62 7.73 -1.97 -3.11
N TRP A 63 7.58 -0.88 -3.86
CA TRP A 63 7.60 -0.89 -5.33
C TRP A 63 8.14 0.40 -5.93
N VAL A 64 8.34 0.36 -7.25
CA VAL A 64 8.73 1.51 -8.06
C VAL A 64 7.75 1.58 -9.22
N GLU A 65 7.07 2.70 -9.36
CA GLU A 65 6.14 2.96 -10.46
C GLU A 65 6.91 3.29 -11.75
N GLU A 66 6.23 3.24 -12.89
CA GLU A 66 6.82 3.46 -14.22
C GLU A 66 7.54 4.82 -14.34
N ASP A 67 7.03 5.86 -13.68
CA ASP A 67 7.60 7.21 -13.69
C ASP A 67 8.82 7.39 -12.74
N GLY A 68 9.19 6.33 -12.02
CA GLY A 68 10.30 6.31 -11.08
C GLY A 68 9.95 6.81 -9.67
N LEU A 69 8.66 7.02 -9.35
CA LEU A 69 8.19 7.17 -7.99
C LEU A 69 8.44 5.86 -7.22
N CYS A 70 9.19 5.95 -6.12
CA CYS A 70 9.37 4.81 -5.23
C CYS A 70 8.37 4.93 -4.07
N VAL A 71 7.71 3.83 -3.73
CA VAL A 71 6.77 3.78 -2.61
C VAL A 71 7.16 2.64 -1.67
N SER A 72 7.15 2.93 -0.38
CA SER A 72 7.40 1.98 0.69
C SER A 72 6.31 2.11 1.75
N TYR A 73 5.56 1.04 1.97
CA TYR A 73 4.56 0.97 3.04
C TYR A 73 5.07 0.09 4.17
N THR A 74 5.04 0.62 5.39
CA THR A 74 5.09 -0.17 6.61
C THR A 74 3.66 -0.34 7.13
N VAL A 75 3.09 -1.53 6.94
CA VAL A 75 1.72 -1.86 7.34
C VAL A 75 1.73 -2.62 8.65
N ASP A 76 1.00 -2.14 9.65
CA ASP A 76 0.71 -2.83 10.89
C ASP A 76 -0.75 -3.30 10.88
N THR A 77 -0.93 -4.58 10.57
CA THR A 77 -2.27 -5.17 10.45
C THR A 77 -2.95 -5.39 11.80
N SER A 78 -2.17 -5.47 12.88
CA SER A 78 -2.68 -5.62 14.25
C SER A 78 -3.27 -4.31 14.78
N ASN A 79 -2.68 -3.19 14.38
CA ASN A 79 -3.11 -1.85 14.78
C ASN A 79 -3.89 -1.09 13.70
N HIS A 80 -4.21 -1.73 12.56
CA HIS A 80 -4.96 -1.14 11.45
C HIS A 80 -4.34 0.16 10.93
N TYR A 81 -3.02 0.17 10.73
CA TYR A 81 -2.27 1.38 10.44
C TYR A 81 -1.23 1.17 9.35
N VAL A 82 -0.96 2.22 8.58
CA VAL A 82 0.12 2.24 7.60
C VAL A 82 0.88 3.55 7.67
N LYS A 83 2.20 3.44 7.58
CA LYS A 83 3.09 4.56 7.32
C LYS A 83 3.70 4.38 5.94
N SER A 84 3.65 5.42 5.13
CA SER A 84 4.19 5.44 3.78
C SER A 84 5.38 6.39 3.68
N PHE A 85 6.42 5.93 3.00
CA PHE A 85 7.57 6.72 2.59
C PHE A 85 7.68 6.66 1.07
N MET A 86 7.43 7.80 0.44
CA MET A 86 7.48 7.98 -1.00
C MET A 86 8.71 8.80 -1.39
N ILE A 87 9.31 8.49 -2.53
CA ILE A 87 10.37 9.30 -3.13
C ILE A 87 10.03 9.59 -4.58
N PHE A 88 9.89 10.87 -4.91
CA PHE A 88 9.75 11.35 -6.28
C PHE A 88 10.97 12.15 -6.72
N THR A 89 11.11 12.35 -8.03
CA THR A 89 12.21 13.12 -8.62
C THR A 89 12.04 14.62 -8.33
N ASP A 90 13.10 15.24 -7.80
CA ASP A 90 13.20 16.68 -7.54
C ASP A 90 14.67 17.09 -7.62
N GLU A 91 15.08 17.66 -8.75
CA GLU A 91 16.47 18.09 -9.03
C GLU A 91 17.00 19.14 -8.04
N THR A 92 16.12 19.81 -7.30
CA THR A 92 16.52 20.82 -6.31
C THR A 92 16.81 20.21 -4.93
N TYR A 93 16.45 18.94 -4.71
CA TYR A 93 16.67 18.23 -3.46
C TYR A 93 17.96 17.40 -3.48
N ARG A 94 18.45 17.02 -2.30
CA ARG A 94 19.66 16.21 -2.16
C ARG A 94 19.53 14.91 -2.98
N GLY A 95 20.40 14.75 -3.97
CA GLY A 95 20.43 13.55 -4.81
C GLY A 95 19.32 13.49 -5.87
N GLY A 96 18.65 14.60 -6.19
CA GLY A 96 17.61 14.65 -7.22
C GLY A 96 16.29 13.98 -6.80
N ARG A 97 16.09 13.77 -5.49
CA ARG A 97 15.03 12.91 -4.95
C ARG A 97 14.44 13.53 -3.70
N ARG A 98 13.13 13.76 -3.67
CA ARG A 98 12.44 14.35 -2.53
C ARG A 98 11.60 13.32 -1.79
N PRO A 99 11.80 13.15 -0.48
CA PRO A 99 10.98 12.27 0.32
C PRO A 99 9.63 12.94 0.64
N PHE A 100 8.59 12.12 0.74
CA PHE A 100 7.29 12.46 1.26
C PHE A 100 6.81 11.35 2.18
N VAL A 101 6.39 11.72 3.38
CA VAL A 101 5.91 10.78 4.40
C VAL A 101 4.50 11.17 4.77
N HIS A 102 3.65 10.16 4.84
CA HIS A 102 2.25 10.29 5.23
C HIS A 102 1.80 8.96 5.84
N GLU A 103 0.74 9.01 6.63
CA GLU A 103 0.30 7.86 7.41
C GLU A 103 -1.20 7.90 7.64
N GLY A 104 -1.78 6.77 8.00
CA GLY A 104 -3.21 6.72 8.24
C GLY A 104 -3.75 5.32 8.48
N PRO A 105 -5.06 5.20 8.68
CA PRO A 105 -5.72 3.92 8.84
C PRO A 105 -5.51 3.01 7.62
N PHE A 106 -5.21 1.75 7.90
CA PHE A 106 -5.17 0.64 6.95
C PHE A 106 -6.19 -0.40 7.40
N GLN A 107 -7.19 -0.68 6.57
CA GLN A 107 -8.26 -1.61 6.91
C GLN A 107 -8.38 -2.69 5.85
N LEU A 108 -8.25 -3.96 6.27
CA LEU A 108 -8.61 -5.08 5.41
C LEU A 108 -10.13 -5.12 5.24
N ILE A 109 -10.57 -5.33 3.99
CA ILE A 109 -11.97 -5.34 3.60
C ILE A 109 -12.27 -6.53 2.67
N LEU A 110 -13.54 -6.90 2.62
CA LEU A 110 -14.10 -7.80 1.61
C LEU A 110 -14.41 -7.02 0.33
N GLU A 111 -14.71 -7.71 -0.77
CA GLU A 111 -15.05 -7.07 -2.06
C GLU A 111 -16.27 -6.13 -1.95
N ASN A 112 -17.19 -6.40 -1.02
CA ASN A 112 -18.35 -5.55 -0.78
C ASN A 112 -18.05 -4.31 0.10
N GLY A 113 -16.79 -4.10 0.51
CA GLY A 113 -16.35 -2.98 1.33
C GLY A 113 -16.49 -3.17 2.84
N GLU A 114 -17.07 -4.27 3.29
CA GLU A 114 -17.19 -4.56 4.74
C GLU A 114 -15.83 -4.96 5.33
N PRO A 115 -15.56 -4.69 6.62
CA PRO A 115 -14.34 -5.10 7.28
C PRO A 115 -14.09 -6.60 7.16
N ASP A 116 -12.88 -6.97 6.73
CA ASP A 116 -12.44 -8.36 6.69
C ASP A 116 -11.73 -8.72 8.00
N LEU A 117 -12.45 -9.43 8.85
CA LEU A 117 -11.98 -9.87 10.17
C LEU A 117 -11.29 -11.23 10.13
N ALA A 118 -11.09 -11.83 8.95
CA ALA A 118 -10.42 -13.11 8.83
C ALA A 118 -8.94 -12.97 9.23
N PRO A 119 -8.42 -13.89 10.07
CA PRO A 119 -7.02 -13.88 10.44
C PRO A 119 -6.14 -14.08 9.21
N LEU A 120 -4.98 -13.42 9.18
CA LEU A 120 -3.95 -13.68 8.18
C LEU A 120 -3.44 -15.12 8.38
N GLN A 121 -3.70 -16.00 7.41
CA GLN A 121 -3.29 -17.41 7.46
C GLN A 121 -1.81 -17.55 7.08
N ASN A 122 -1.15 -18.58 7.61
CA ASN A 122 0.21 -18.97 7.26
C ASN A 122 0.26 -19.76 5.95
#